data_AF-A0A889XTK3-F1
#
_entry.id   AF-A0A889XTK3-F1
#
_cell.length_a   1.000
_cell.length_b   1.000
_cell.length_c   1.000
_cell.angle_alpha   90.00
_cell.angle_beta   90.00
_cell.angle_gamma   90.00
#
_symmetry.space_group_name_H-M   'P 1'
#
loop_
_entity.id
_entity.type
_entity.pdbx_description
1 polymer ?
#
loop_
_entity_poly.entity_id
_entity_poly.type
_entity_poly.pdbx_seq_one_letter_code
_entity_poly.pdbx_strand_id
1 'polypeptide(L)' 'FLYGSVLLFSLHGATILAVGKYGDERDMEQITDRGTASERAALFWRWTMG' A
#
# COMPACT_ATOMS: atom_id res chain seq x y z
N PHE A 1 9.18 -18.95 5.03
CA PHE A 1 9.35 -17.82 4.08
C PHE A 1 8.42 -17.90 2.89
N LEU A 2 8.39 -19.01 2.11
CA LEU A 2 7.60 -19.14 0.88
C LEU A 2 6.16 -18.57 0.95
N TYR A 3 5.30 -19.10 1.83
CA TYR A 3 3.91 -18.62 1.93
C TYR A 3 3.79 -17.19 2.45
N GLY A 4 4.66 -16.77 3.38
CA GLY A 4 4.67 -15.41 3.89
C GLY A 4 5.06 -14.38 2.82
N SER A 5 6.02 -14.72 1.96
CA SER A 5 6.41 -13.87 0.82
C SER A 5 5.29 -13.74 -0.20
N VAL A 6 4.62 -14.85 -0.54
CA VAL A 6 3.44 -14.83 -1.42
C VAL A 6 2.36 -13.93 -0.82
N LEU A 7 2.03 -14.11 0.47
CA LEU A 7 1.03 -13.31 1.15
C LEU A 7 1.38 -11.83 1.11
N LEU A 8 2.55 -11.43 1.61
CA LEU A 8 2.94 -10.02 1.71
C LEU A 8 3.03 -9.34 0.34
N PHE A 9 3.54 -10.02 -0.68
CA PHE A 9 3.65 -9.43 -2.01
C PHE A 9 2.27 -9.24 -2.66
N SER A 10 1.35 -10.20 -2.48
CA SER A 10 -0.03 -10.04 -2.93
C SER A 10 -0.74 -8.90 -2.22
N LEU A 11 -0.58 -8.77 -0.90
CA LEU A 11 -1.18 -7.67 -0.14
C LEU A 11 -0.64 -6.31 -0.59
N HIS A 12 0.69 -6.18 -0.70
CA HIS A 12 1.33 -4.95 -1.13
C HIS A 12 0.94 -4.57 -2.56
N GLY A 13 1.13 -5.46 -3.53
CA GLY A 13 0.84 -5.19 -4.94
C GLY A 13 -0.64 -4.85 -5.19
N ALA A 14 -1.57 -5.55 -4.53
CA ALA A 14 -2.98 -5.23 -4.62
C ALA A 14 -3.31 -3.86 -4.02
N THR A 15 -2.63 -3.46 -2.93
CA THR A 15 -2.83 -2.15 -2.30
C THR A 15 -2.38 -1.03 -3.23
N ILE A 16 -1.16 -1.11 -3.80
CA ILE A 16 -0.63 -0.09 -4.73
C ILE A 16 -1.57 0.08 -5.93
N LEU A 17 -2.02 -1.01 -6.54
CA LEU A 17 -2.96 -0.95 -7.67
C LEU A 17 -4.32 -0.35 -7.29
N ALA A 18 -4.82 -0.62 -6.08
CA ALA A 18 -6.09 -0.09 -5.60
C ALA A 18 -6.04 1.44 -5.36
N VAL A 19 -4.90 1.97 -4.93
CA VAL A 19 -4.68 3.41 -4.72
C VAL A 19 -3.97 4.11 -5.88
N GLY A 20 -3.66 3.41 -6.98
CA GLY A 20 -2.99 4.00 -8.15
C GLY A 20 -3.70 5.21 -8.77
N LYS A 21 -5.03 5.33 -8.63
CA LYS A 21 -5.78 6.54 -9.03
C LYS A 21 -5.39 7.81 -8.24
N TYR A 22 -4.63 7.66 -7.15
CA TYR A 22 -4.10 8.72 -6.32
C TYR A 22 -2.58 8.92 -6.52
N GLY A 23 -1.95 8.24 -7.48
CA GLY A 23 -0.53 8.39 -7.81
C GLY A 23 0.43 7.54 -6.99
N ASP A 24 -0.02 6.41 -6.42
CA ASP A 24 0.78 5.55 -5.54
C ASP A 24 1.94 4.83 -6.25
N GLU A 25 1.93 4.79 -7.59
CA GLU A 25 3.07 4.34 -8.39
C GLU A 25 4.31 5.23 -8.20
N ARG A 26 4.15 6.45 -7.67
CA ARG A 26 5.22 7.40 -7.31
C ARG A 26 5.67 7.19 -5.87
N ASP A 27 5.93 5.94 -5.50
CA ASP A 27 6.20 5.51 -4.10
C ASP A 27 7.35 6.30 -3.45
N MET A 28 8.41 6.62 -4.21
CA MET A 28 9.53 7.44 -3.72
C MET A 28 9.09 8.83 -3.23
N GLU A 29 8.15 9.46 -3.92
CA GLU A 29 7.63 10.76 -3.52
C GLU A 29 6.68 10.64 -2.34
N GLN A 30 5.86 9.59 -2.30
CA GLN A 30 4.96 9.29 -1.17
C GLN A 30 5.74 9.06 0.14
N ILE A 31 6.94 8.47 0.06
CA ILE A 31 7.83 8.27 1.22
C ILE A 31 8.32 9.62 1.77
N THR A 32 8.69 10.55 0.89
CA THR A 32 9.23 11.86 1.29
C THR A 32 8.15 12.88 1.65
N ASP A 33 7.01 12.86 0.95
CA ASP A 33 5.86 13.73 1.11
C ASP A 33 4.57 12.91 1.03
N ARG A 34 3.97 12.66 2.19
CA ARG A 34 2.88 11.70 2.31
C ARG A 34 1.58 12.25 1.73
N GLY A 35 1.09 11.62 0.66
CA GLY A 35 -0.19 11.94 0.04
C GLY A 35 -1.35 11.03 0.46
N THR A 36 -2.54 11.31 -0.07
CA THR A 36 -3.77 10.56 0.23
C THR A 36 -3.70 9.09 -0.21
N ALA A 37 -2.83 8.75 -1.16
CA ALA A 37 -2.58 7.36 -1.56
C ALA A 37 -2.05 6.54 -0.38
N SER A 38 -0.94 6.98 0.21
CA SER A 38 -0.33 6.37 1.40
C SER A 38 -1.21 6.42 2.64
N GLU A 39 -1.95 7.51 2.86
CA GLU A 39 -2.89 7.60 3.99
C GLU A 39 -4.01 6.56 3.89
N ARG A 40 -4.61 6.40 2.70
CA ARG A 40 -5.69 5.42 2.47
C ARG A 40 -5.17 3.99 2.52
N ALA A 41 -4.00 3.73 1.95
CA ALA A 41 -3.34 2.43 2.04
C ALA A 41 -3.09 2.02 3.51
N ALA A 42 -2.58 2.95 4.33
CA ALA A 42 -2.38 2.71 5.76
C ALA A 42 -3.70 2.55 6.52
N LEU A 43 -4.69 3.41 6.29
CA LEU A 43 -5.99 3.33 6.95
C LEU A 43 -6.74 2.03 6.62
N PHE A 44 -6.65 1.55 5.37
CA PHE A 44 -7.22 0.27 4.97
C PHE A 44 -6.70 -0.86 5.87
N TRP A 45 -5.38 -0.96 6.04
CA TRP A 45 -4.78 -2.01 6.86
C TRP A 45 -5.01 -1.81 8.36
N ARG A 46 -4.97 -0.57 8.84
CA ARG A 46 -5.33 -0.24 10.23
C ARG A 46 -6.76 -0.67 10.56
N TRP A 47 -7.73 -0.39 9.69
CA TRP A 47 -9.11 -0.79 9.91
C TRP A 47 -9.35 -2.29 9.69
N THR A 48 -8.51 -2.96 8.88
CA THR A 48 -8.64 -4.40 8.62
C THR A 48 -7.97 -5.25 9.70
N MET A 49 -6.82 -4.82 10.24
CA MET A 49 -5.95 -5.64 11.09
C MET A 49 -5.40 -4.95 12.35
N GLY A 50 -5.75 -3.69 12.64
CA GLY A 50 -5.38 -2.99 13.89
C GLY A 50 -4.40 -1.83 13.70
#